data_AF-A0A0G4NAP9-F1
#
_entry.id   AF-A0A0G4NAP9-F1
#
_cell.length_a   1.000
_cell.length_b   1.000
_cell.length_c   1.000
_cell.angle_alpha   90.00
_cell.angle_beta   90.00
_cell.angle_gamma   90.00
#
_symmetry.space_group_name_H-M   'P 1'
#
loop_
_entity.id
_entity.type
_entity.pdbx_description
1 polymer ?
#
loop_
_entity_poly.entity_id
_entity_poly.type
_entity_poly.pdbx_seq_one_letter_code
_entity_poly.pdbx_strand_id
1 'polypeptide(L)'
;MSLSKADTSTLWHAVQDNDHAAFARVSAHLLDAPTPLKHIPLRLYIPSAAGAFRVLQAPVPPRHPATPRQPQRLGHVLRALLPALFPSSRDPVLAAVVLHGAPVPFSAPVEDLMREAAYPDGWLCLIVVPL
;
A
#
# COMPACT_ATOMS: atom_id res chain seq x y z
N MET A 1 -8.92 15.67 12.28
CA MET A 1 -7.50 15.50 12.68
C MET A 1 -7.50 15.28 14.18
N SER A 2 -7.37 14.03 14.62
CA SER A 2 -7.57 13.61 16.03
C SER A 2 -6.28 13.38 16.80
N LEU A 3 -5.10 13.37 16.16
CA LEU A 3 -3.82 13.25 16.86
C LEU A 3 -3.43 14.55 17.55
N SER A 4 -2.88 14.44 18.75
CA SER A 4 -2.33 15.59 19.45
C SER A 4 -0.99 16.02 18.81
N LYS A 5 -0.55 17.24 19.14
CA LYS A 5 0.80 17.69 18.78
C LYS A 5 1.87 16.74 19.33
N ALA A 6 1.69 16.26 20.56
CA ALA A 6 2.63 15.34 21.21
C ALA A 6 2.72 14.01 20.46
N ASP A 7 1.59 13.46 19.99
CA ASP A 7 1.56 12.23 19.20
C ASP A 7 2.29 12.41 17.86
N THR A 8 2.06 13.55 17.20
CA THR A 8 2.67 13.86 15.90
C THR A 8 4.19 14.03 16.02
N SER A 9 4.66 14.71 17.08
CA SER A 9 6.08 14.78 17.41
C SER A 9 6.64 13.40 17.74
N THR A 10 5.91 12.57 18.50
CA THR A 10 6.36 11.22 18.84
C THR A 10 6.55 10.34 17.59
N LEU A 11 5.63 10.39 16.61
CA LEU A 11 5.79 9.69 15.33
C LEU A 11 7.08 10.09 14.61
N TRP A 12 7.36 11.39 14.53
CA TRP A 12 8.56 11.89 13.85
C TRP A 12 9.84 11.40 14.54
N HIS A 13 9.93 11.57 15.87
CA HIS A 13 11.10 11.17 16.64
C HIS A 13 11.30 9.65 16.61
N ALA A 14 10.21 8.87 16.69
CA ALA A 14 10.28 7.41 16.62
C ALA A 14 10.89 6.92 15.29
N VAL A 15 10.59 7.57 14.17
CA VAL A 15 11.22 7.24 12.88
C VAL A 15 12.70 7.64 12.86
N GLN A 16 13.01 8.84 13.35
CA GLN A 16 14.39 9.34 13.40
C GLN A 16 15.30 8.47 14.27
N ASP A 17 14.80 8.05 15.43
CA ASP A 17 15.54 7.31 16.44
C ASP A 17 15.41 5.78 16.27
N ASN A 18 14.69 5.32 15.24
CA ASN A 18 14.39 3.92 14.96
C ASN A 18 13.70 3.19 16.14
N ASP A 19 12.83 3.89 16.88
CA ASP A 19 12.03 3.33 17.97
C ASP A 19 10.70 2.77 17.43
N HIS A 20 10.74 1.50 17.04
CA HIS A 20 9.56 0.79 16.52
C HIS A 20 8.40 0.73 17.52
N ALA A 21 8.68 0.62 18.82
CA ALA A 21 7.64 0.50 19.83
C ALA A 21 6.89 1.82 20.01
N ALA A 22 7.61 2.95 20.01
CA ALA A 22 6.98 4.27 20.02
C ALA A 22 6.19 4.56 18.76
N PHE A 23 6.73 4.20 17.58
CA PHE A 23 6.03 4.35 16.32
C PHE A 23 4.72 3.56 16.31
N ALA A 24 4.77 2.25 16.64
CA ALA A 24 3.61 1.36 16.60
C ALA A 24 2.47 1.80 17.51
N ARG A 25 2.78 2.31 18.71
CA ARG A 25 1.76 2.83 19.64
C ARG A 25 0.95 3.97 19.04
N VAL A 26 1.61 4.92 18.39
CA VAL A 26 0.93 6.09 17.83
C VAL A 26 0.32 5.78 16.46
N SER A 27 0.98 4.98 15.61
CA SER A 27 0.48 4.62 14.28
C SER A 27 -0.78 3.77 14.34
N ALA A 28 -0.95 2.93 15.38
CA ALA A 28 -2.17 2.16 15.61
C ALA A 28 -3.42 3.07 15.66
N HIS A 29 -3.31 4.28 16.23
CA HIS A 29 -4.43 5.23 16.25
C HIS A 29 -4.88 5.69 14.85
N LEU A 30 -3.99 5.65 13.86
CA LEU A 30 -4.30 5.97 12.46
C LEU A 30 -4.96 4.79 11.74
N LEU A 31 -4.63 3.56 12.15
CA LEU A 31 -5.12 2.31 11.56
C LEU A 31 -6.46 1.86 12.16
N ASP A 32 -6.72 2.18 13.43
CA ASP A 32 -7.93 1.82 14.19
C ASP A 32 -8.92 2.99 14.26
N ALA A 33 -9.10 3.69 13.16
CA ALA A 33 -10.07 4.77 13.08
C ALA A 33 -11.51 4.22 13.30
N PRO A 34 -12.39 4.96 14.00
CA PRO A 34 -13.78 4.56 14.25
C PRO A 34 -14.63 4.48 12.98
N THR A 35 -14.12 4.95 11.85
CA THR A 35 -14.77 4.85 10.55
C THR A 35 -14.02 3.88 9.64
N PRO A 36 -14.74 3.09 8.83
CA PRO A 36 -14.10 2.18 7.90
C PRO A 36 -13.26 2.95 6.88
N LEU A 37 -12.11 2.36 6.52
CA LEU A 37 -11.21 2.92 5.53
C LEU A 37 -11.95 3.13 4.20
N LYS A 38 -11.80 4.31 3.60
CA LYS A 38 -12.43 4.63 2.30
C LYS A 38 -11.57 4.18 1.12
N HIS A 39 -10.26 4.43 1.20
CA HIS A 39 -9.30 4.09 0.17
C HIS A 39 -7.97 3.65 0.78
N ILE A 40 -7.27 2.75 0.09
CA ILE A 40 -5.91 2.36 0.40
C ILE A 40 -4.95 3.45 -0.10
N PRO A 41 -4.07 4.01 0.75
CA PRO A 41 -2.97 4.86 0.33
C PRO A 41 -1.90 4.02 -0.37
N LEU A 42 -1.93 4.00 -1.70
CA LEU A 42 -1.06 3.16 -2.53
C LEU A 42 -0.34 3.97 -3.61
N ARG A 43 0.97 3.72 -3.77
CA ARG A 43 1.82 4.22 -4.86
C ARG A 43 2.39 3.05 -5.65
N LEU A 44 2.20 3.08 -6.97
CA LEU A 44 2.89 2.18 -7.90
C LEU A 44 4.04 2.91 -8.57
N TYR A 45 5.26 2.42 -8.39
CA TYR A 45 6.46 2.92 -9.04
C TYR A 45 6.74 2.06 -10.27
N ILE A 46 6.63 2.66 -11.44
CA ILE A 46 6.80 2.01 -12.73
C ILE A 46 8.14 2.48 -13.32
N PRO A 47 9.12 1.58 -13.50
CA PRO A 47 10.37 1.92 -14.15
C PRO A 47 10.14 2.52 -15.54
N SER A 48 10.87 3.57 -15.85
CA SER A 48 10.90 4.25 -17.15
C SER A 48 12.34 4.30 -17.65
N ALA A 49 12.54 4.73 -18.89
CA ALA A 49 13.86 4.91 -19.47
C ALA A 49 14.78 5.79 -18.58
N ALA A 50 16.08 5.54 -18.67
CA ALA A 50 17.13 6.32 -18.02
C ALA A 50 17.07 6.36 -16.47
N GLY A 51 16.59 5.29 -15.83
CA GLY A 51 16.57 5.17 -14.37
C GLY A 51 15.50 6.03 -13.67
N ALA A 52 14.57 6.60 -14.44
CA ALA A 52 13.43 7.34 -13.90
C ALA A 52 12.27 6.40 -13.53
N PHE A 53 11.39 6.86 -12.65
CA PHE A 53 10.14 6.17 -12.32
C PHE A 53 8.94 7.06 -12.62
N ARG A 54 7.90 6.46 -13.19
CA ARG A 54 6.56 7.05 -13.18
C ARG A 54 5.83 6.56 -11.94
N VAL A 55 5.25 7.47 -11.16
CA VAL A 55 4.47 7.13 -9.98
C VAL A 55 2.98 7.24 -10.30
N LEU A 56 2.24 6.16 -10.06
CA LEU A 56 0.78 6.14 -10.15
C LEU A 56 0.17 6.09 -8.75
N GLN A 57 -0.79 6.97 -8.50
CA GLN A 57 -1.63 6.97 -7.31
C GLN A 57 -3.08 7.03 -7.76
N ALA A 58 -3.91 6.14 -7.22
CA ALA A 58 -5.32 6.05 -7.56
C ALA A 58 -6.16 5.69 -6.33
N PRO A 59 -7.45 6.10 -6.27
CA PRO A 59 -8.34 5.69 -5.19
C PRO A 59 -8.64 4.19 -5.29
N VAL A 60 -8.08 3.40 -4.39
CA VAL A 60 -8.30 1.96 -4.33
C VAL A 60 -9.22 1.65 -3.16
N PRO A 61 -10.45 1.14 -3.37
CA PRO A 61 -11.32 0.75 -2.26
C PRO A 61 -10.75 -0.50 -1.55
N PRO A 62 -10.88 -0.60 -0.21
CA PRO A 62 -10.39 -1.78 0.54
C PRO A 62 -11.21 -3.05 0.27
N ARG A 63 -12.44 -2.89 -0.21
CA ARG A 63 -13.37 -3.99 -0.54
C ARG A 63 -13.65 -4.04 -2.03
N HIS A 64 -13.92 -5.24 -2.53
CA HIS A 64 -14.22 -5.43 -3.95
C HIS A 64 -15.55 -4.71 -4.32
N PRO A 65 -15.59 -3.84 -5.35
CA PRO A 65 -16.78 -3.03 -5.67
C PRO A 65 -18.04 -3.87 -5.97
N ALA A 66 -17.89 -4.98 -6.70
CA ALA A 66 -19.02 -5.85 -7.04
C ALA A 66 -19.37 -6.84 -5.92
N THR A 67 -18.51 -7.00 -4.91
CA THR A 67 -18.70 -7.98 -3.85
C THR A 67 -18.14 -7.43 -2.53
N PRO A 68 -18.84 -6.48 -1.88
CA PRO A 68 -18.29 -5.71 -0.74
C PRO A 68 -17.85 -6.55 0.46
N ARG A 69 -18.35 -7.79 0.59
CA ARG A 69 -17.93 -8.75 1.62
C ARG A 69 -16.53 -9.30 1.38
N GLN A 70 -16.02 -9.24 0.15
CA GLN A 70 -14.71 -9.75 -0.20
C GLN A 70 -13.67 -8.62 -0.11
N PRO A 71 -12.50 -8.89 0.50
CA PRO A 71 -11.40 -7.94 0.47
C PRO A 71 -10.94 -7.70 -0.98
N GLN A 72 -10.58 -6.46 -1.29
CA GLN A 72 -9.94 -6.16 -2.56
C GLN A 72 -8.54 -6.80 -2.55
N ARG A 73 -8.21 -7.52 -3.63
CA ARG A 73 -6.91 -8.20 -3.76
C ARG A 73 -5.99 -7.45 -4.71
N LEU A 74 -4.69 -7.55 -4.49
CA LEU A 74 -3.67 -6.84 -5.25
C LEU A 74 -3.78 -7.06 -6.77
N GLY A 75 -3.96 -8.31 -7.22
CA GLY A 75 -4.07 -8.61 -8.65
C GLY A 75 -5.27 -7.94 -9.34
N HIS A 76 -6.40 -7.77 -8.65
CA HIS A 76 -7.55 -7.05 -9.20
C HIS A 76 -7.24 -5.55 -9.33
N VAL A 77 -6.55 -4.98 -8.34
CA VAL A 77 -6.12 -3.58 -8.36
C VAL A 77 -5.14 -3.34 -9.51
N LEU A 78 -4.12 -4.19 -9.63
CA LEU A 78 -3.09 -4.08 -10.68
C LEU A 78 -3.69 -4.19 -12.08
N ARG A 79 -4.56 -5.18 -12.31
CA ARG A 79 -5.26 -5.33 -13.60
C ARG A 79 -6.16 -4.14 -13.93
N ALA A 80 -6.84 -3.57 -12.94
CA ALA A 80 -7.71 -2.42 -13.16
C ALA A 80 -6.91 -1.14 -13.48
N LEU A 81 -5.79 -0.91 -12.81
CA LEU A 81 -4.99 0.31 -12.98
C LEU A 81 -4.00 0.24 -14.16
N LEU A 82 -3.46 -0.94 -14.43
CA LEU A 82 -2.37 -1.15 -15.40
C LEU A 82 -2.60 -2.43 -16.22
N PRO A 83 -3.74 -2.57 -16.95
CA PRO A 83 -4.12 -3.82 -17.62
C PRO A 83 -3.11 -4.30 -18.66
N ALA A 84 -2.36 -3.39 -19.30
CA ALA A 84 -1.34 -3.74 -20.28
C ALA A 84 -0.12 -4.45 -19.65
N LEU A 85 0.21 -4.14 -18.39
CA LEU A 85 1.29 -4.80 -17.65
C LEU A 85 0.77 -6.00 -16.84
N PHE A 86 -0.50 -5.97 -16.44
CA PHE A 86 -1.13 -6.98 -15.60
C PHE A 86 -2.42 -7.50 -16.26
N PRO A 87 -2.32 -8.32 -17.32
CA PRO A 87 -3.50 -8.85 -18.01
C PRO A 87 -4.30 -9.86 -17.16
N SER A 88 -3.64 -10.51 -16.20
CA SER A 88 -4.25 -11.45 -15.25
C SER A 88 -4.30 -10.84 -13.84
N SER A 89 -5.41 -11.09 -13.12
CA SER A 89 -5.54 -10.75 -11.69
C SER A 89 -5.15 -11.89 -10.75
N ARG A 90 -4.79 -13.05 -11.28
CA ARG A 90 -4.43 -14.25 -10.51
C ARG A 90 -2.93 -14.48 -10.50
N ASP A 91 -2.30 -14.30 -11.67
CA ASP A 91 -0.92 -14.70 -11.91
C ASP A 91 -0.13 -13.53 -12.51
N PRO A 92 1.12 -13.32 -12.09
CA PRO A 92 2.01 -12.37 -12.73
C PRO A 92 2.50 -12.95 -14.07
N VAL A 93 2.07 -12.35 -15.18
CA VAL A 93 2.38 -12.87 -16.54
C VAL A 93 3.46 -12.03 -17.23
N LEU A 94 3.31 -10.70 -17.24
CA LEU A 94 4.25 -9.78 -17.90
C LEU A 94 5.06 -8.95 -16.91
N ALA A 95 4.52 -8.77 -15.70
CA ALA A 95 5.17 -8.04 -14.63
C ALA A 95 4.74 -8.60 -13.28
N ALA A 96 5.62 -8.43 -12.30
CA ALA A 96 5.37 -8.64 -10.88
C ALA A 96 5.44 -7.31 -10.13
N VAL A 97 5.13 -7.36 -8.84
CA VAL A 97 5.35 -6.22 -7.94
C VAL A 97 6.14 -6.63 -6.71
N VAL A 98 7.00 -5.72 -6.26
CA VAL A 98 7.86 -5.86 -5.10
C VAL A 98 7.46 -4.84 -4.03
N LEU A 99 7.41 -5.28 -2.78
CA LEU A 99 7.19 -4.48 -1.58
C LEU A 99 8.29 -4.80 -0.57
N HIS A 100 8.97 -3.79 -0.03
CA HIS A 100 10.08 -3.98 0.91
C HIS A 100 11.16 -4.97 0.42
N GLY A 101 11.40 -5.03 -0.89
CA GLY A 101 12.36 -5.94 -1.51
C GLY A 101 11.87 -7.38 -1.74
N ALA A 102 10.64 -7.71 -1.37
CA ALA A 102 10.05 -9.04 -1.58
C ALA A 102 8.90 -9.03 -2.62
N PRO A 103 8.74 -10.08 -3.44
CA PRO A 103 7.60 -10.20 -4.35
C PRO A 103 6.28 -10.33 -3.59
N VAL A 104 5.23 -9.67 -4.06
CA VAL A 104 3.90 -9.70 -3.41
C VAL A 104 2.93 -10.59 -4.18
N PRO A 105 2.27 -11.57 -3.53
CA PRO A 105 1.25 -12.39 -4.18
C PRO A 105 0.04 -11.58 -4.65
N PHE A 106 -0.46 -11.85 -5.85
CA PHE A 106 -1.66 -11.17 -6.39
C PHE A 106 -2.93 -11.47 -5.58
N SER A 107 -2.93 -12.57 -4.82
CA SER A 107 -4.01 -12.95 -3.91
C SER A 107 -4.06 -12.13 -2.63
N ALA A 108 -3.00 -11.39 -2.29
CA ALA A 108 -2.89 -10.63 -1.04
C ALA A 108 -3.98 -9.55 -0.94
N PRO A 109 -4.73 -9.48 0.18
CA PRO A 109 -5.64 -8.37 0.46
C PRO A 109 -4.88 -7.05 0.59
N VAL A 110 -5.30 -6.02 -0.15
CA VAL A 110 -4.59 -4.72 -0.11
C VAL A 110 -4.76 -3.96 1.20
N GLU A 111 -5.85 -4.21 1.92
CA GLU A 111 -6.07 -3.65 3.26
C GLU A 111 -5.05 -4.21 4.26
N ASP A 112 -4.81 -5.52 4.25
CA ASP A 112 -3.84 -6.18 5.14
C ASP A 112 -2.42 -5.73 4.80
N LEU A 113 -2.07 -5.64 3.51
CA LEU A 113 -0.78 -5.09 3.07
C LEU A 113 -0.57 -3.66 3.58
N MET A 114 -1.60 -2.82 3.56
CA MET A 114 -1.51 -1.45 4.08
C MET A 114 -1.31 -1.43 5.60
N ARG A 115 -2.04 -2.26 6.35
CA ARG A 115 -1.92 -2.30 7.83
C ARG A 115 -0.55 -2.76 8.28
N GLU A 116 0.00 -3.77 7.62
CA GLU A 116 1.20 -4.46 8.07
C GLU A 116 2.50 -3.97 7.39
N ALA A 117 2.40 -3.40 6.20
CA ALA A 117 3.56 -3.11 5.35
C ALA A 117 3.54 -1.73 4.70
N ALA A 118 2.70 -0.80 5.18
CA ALA A 118 2.89 0.61 4.83
C ALA A 118 4.23 1.13 5.36
N TYR A 119 4.83 2.06 4.63
CA TYR A 119 6.00 2.79 5.10
C TYR A 119 5.61 3.74 6.24
N PRO A 120 6.59 4.31 6.98
CA PRO A 120 6.30 5.25 8.07
C PRO A 120 5.54 6.52 7.64
N ASP A 121 5.51 6.82 6.34
CA ASP A 121 4.70 7.91 5.76
C ASP A 121 3.23 7.53 5.54
N GLY A 122 2.84 6.29 5.88
CA GLY A 122 1.50 5.75 5.73
C GLY A 122 1.17 5.22 4.33
N TRP A 123 2.13 5.18 3.39
CA TRP A 123 1.90 4.71 2.03
C TRP A 123 2.36 3.27 1.82
N LEU A 124 1.55 2.50 1.10
CA LEU A 124 1.98 1.24 0.50
C LEU A 124 2.71 1.55 -0.82
N CYS A 125 4.03 1.40 -0.82
CA CYS A 125 4.88 1.68 -1.98
C CYS A 125 5.27 0.38 -2.68
N LEU A 126 4.69 0.14 -3.86
CA LEU A 126 4.92 -1.05 -4.67
C LEU A 126 5.74 -0.70 -5.91
N ILE A 127 6.74 -1.53 -6.22
CA ILE A 127 7.60 -1.36 -7.38
C ILE A 127 7.21 -2.39 -8.44
N VAL A 128 6.90 -1.93 -9.66
CA VAL A 128 6.63 -2.82 -10.80
C VAL A 128 7.94 -3.33 -11.35
N VAL A 129 8.03 -4.65 -11.53
CA VAL A 129 9.21 -5.33 -12.09
C VAL A 129 8.76 -6.16 -13.30
N PRO A 130 9.30 -5.90 -14.50
CA PRO A 130 9.05 -6.75 -15.67
C PRO A 130 9.54 -8.18 -15.43
N LEU A 131 8.83 -9.16 -15.98
CA LEU A 131 9.23 -10.57 -15.98
C LEU A 131 9.98 -10.97 -17.25
#